data_AF-A0A8E6B6X3-F1
#
_entry.id   AF-A0A8E6B6X3-F1
#
_cell.length_a   1.000
_cell.length_b   1.000
_cell.length_c   1.000
_cell.angle_alpha   90.00
_cell.angle_beta   90.00
_cell.angle_gamma   90.00
#
_symmetry.space_group_name_H-M   'P 1'
#
loop_
_entity.id
_entity.type
_entity.pdbx_description
1 polymer ?
#
loop_
_entity_poly.entity_id
_entity_poly.type
_entity_poly.pdbx_seq_one_letter_code
_entity_poly.pdbx_strand_id
1 'polypeptide(L)' 'MGDAKKTMTLNLTEAEMRVLDDLAKKKELTKTAVIRQAIRLYQMIEVRMAAGEKVFFEDEKAQKKAELMVL' A
#
# COMPACT_ATOMS: atom_id res chain seq x y z
N MET A 1 25.52 1.73 8.39
CA MET A 1 25.69 1.45 6.95
C MET A 1 24.72 2.34 6.20
N GLY A 2 25.20 3.23 5.34
CA GLY A 2 24.38 4.29 4.74
C GLY A 2 23.25 3.75 3.87
N ASP A 3 22.11 4.46 3.88
CA ASP A 3 20.95 4.27 3.00
C ASP A 3 21.35 4.47 1.53
N ALA A 4 22.07 3.51 0.96
CA ALA A 4 22.39 3.50 -0.45
C ALA A 4 21.08 3.28 -1.23
N LYS A 5 20.56 4.34 -1.84
CA LYS A 5 19.40 4.25 -2.75
C LYS A 5 19.78 3.32 -3.90
N LYS A 6 19.00 2.26 -4.09
CA LYS A 6 19.11 1.36 -5.24
C LYS A 6 18.02 1.71 -6.26
N THR A 7 18.38 1.73 -7.53
CA THR A 7 17.42 1.88 -8.62
C THR A 7 16.69 0.55 -8.82
N MET A 8 15.38 0.63 -9.06
CA MET A 8 14.57 -0.50 -9.52
C MET A 8 13.81 -0.09 -10.78
N THR A 9 13.63 -1.03 -11.69
CA THR A 9 12.71 -0.90 -12.83
C THR A 9 11.56 -1.86 -12.60
N LEU A 10 10.33 -1.35 -12.69
CA LEU A 10 9.11 -2.12 -12.50
C LEU A 10 8.30 -2.04 -13.80
N ASN A 11 8.02 -3.19 -14.39
CA ASN A 11 7.08 -3.29 -15.50
C ASN A 11 5.68 -3.43 -14.93
N LEU A 12 4.77 -2.59 -15.39
CA LEU A 12 3.36 -2.60 -15.00
C LEU A 12 2.51 -2.86 -16.24
N THR A 13 1.42 -3.59 -16.05
CA THR A 13 0.33 -3.60 -17.02
C THR A 13 -0.30 -2.21 -17.12
N GLU A 14 -1.03 -1.95 -18.21
CA GLU A 14 -1.74 -0.68 -18.37
C GLU A 14 -2.73 -0.41 -17.21
N ALA A 15 -3.38 -1.46 -16.73
CA ALA A 15 -4.33 -1.37 -15.62
C ALA A 15 -3.63 -0.94 -14.31
N GLU A 16 -2.50 -1.56 -13.99
CA GLU A 16 -1.73 -1.22 -12.79
C GLU A 16 -1.15 0.20 -12.88
N MET A 17 -0.64 0.58 -14.06
CA MET A 17 -0.11 1.94 -14.27
C MET A 17 -1.20 3.00 -14.10
N ARG A 18 -2.42 2.74 -14.60
CA ARG A 18 -3.56 3.63 -14.43
C ARG A 18 -3.94 3.79 -12.95
N VAL A 19 -3.98 2.71 -12.19
CA VAL A 19 -4.24 2.77 -10.74
C VAL A 19 -3.17 3.60 -10.03
N LEU A 20 -1.90 3.42 -10.38
CA LEU A 20 -0.79 4.19 -9.81
C LEU A 20 -0.91 5.70 -10.15
N ASP A 21 -1.31 6.03 -11.37
CA ASP A 21 -1.55 7.40 -11.83
C ASP A 21 -2.69 8.06 -11.07
N ASP A 22 -3.81 7.36 -10.92
CA ASP A 22 -4.98 7.86 -10.19
C ASP A 22 -4.65 8.10 -8.70
N LEU A 23 -3.92 7.18 -8.07
CA LEU A 23 -3.47 7.32 -6.69
C LEU A 23 -2.49 8.49 -6.52
N ALA A 24 -1.54 8.63 -7.44
CA ALA A 24 -0.57 9.73 -7.46
C ALA A 24 -1.29 11.08 -7.58
N LYS A 25 -2.24 11.19 -8.52
CA LYS A 25 -3.05 12.40 -8.71
C LYS A 25 -3.92 12.72 -7.50
N LYS A 26 -4.65 11.72 -6.97
CA LYS A 26 -5.57 11.89 -5.83
C LYS A 26 -4.85 12.35 -4.57
N LYS A 27 -3.60 11.93 -4.37
CA LYS A 27 -2.81 12.26 -3.18
C LYS A 27 -1.82 13.42 -3.39
N GLU A 28 -1.76 13.99 -4.60
CA GLU A 28 -0.77 15.00 -4.98
C GLU A 28 0.69 14.54 -4.76
N LEU A 29 0.97 13.29 -5.15
CA LEU A 29 2.27 12.65 -4.97
C LEU A 29 2.86 12.21 -6.30
N THR A 30 4.18 12.01 -6.32
CA THR A 30 4.82 11.30 -7.43
C THR A 30 4.51 9.81 -7.36
N LYS A 31 4.49 9.12 -8.52
CA LYS A 31 4.34 7.66 -8.59
C LYS A 31 5.35 6.93 -7.69
N THR A 32 6.61 7.38 -7.69
CA THR A 32 7.65 6.84 -6.80
C THR A 32 7.33 7.04 -5.32
N ALA A 33 6.74 8.17 -4.93
CA ALA A 33 6.31 8.39 -3.55
C ALA A 33 5.15 7.47 -3.14
N VAL A 34 4.19 7.23 -4.04
CA VAL A 34 3.10 6.27 -3.81
C VAL A 34 3.66 4.86 -3.61
N ILE A 35 4.57 4.40 -4.46
CA ILE A 35 5.20 3.07 -4.32
C ILE A 35 5.97 2.96 -2.99
N ARG A 36 6.73 3.98 -2.59
CA ARG A 36 7.40 3.99 -1.28
C ARG A 36 6.42 3.92 -0.11
N GLN A 37 5.28 4.60 -0.20
CA GLN A 37 4.24 4.50 0.82
C GLN A 37 3.62 3.10 0.86
N ALA A 38 3.37 2.49 -0.30
CA ALA A 38 2.83 1.13 -0.38
C ALA A 38 3.78 0.11 0.28
N ILE A 39 5.09 0.21 0.04
CA ILE A 39 6.09 -0.66 0.68
C ILE A 39 6.06 -0.52 2.21
N ARG A 40 6.01 0.72 2.73
CA ARG A 40 5.94 0.97 4.18
C ARG A 40 4.64 0.47 4.79
N LEU A 41 3.51 0.66 4.10
CA LEU A 41 2.22 0.16 4.53
C LEU A 41 2.23 -1.36 4.62
N TYR A 42 2.75 -2.03 3.59
CA TYR A 42 2.87 -3.49 3.56
C TYR A 42 3.74 -3.99 4.72
N GLN A 43 4.92 -3.40 4.93
CA GLN A 43 5.77 -3.73 6.07
C GLN A 43 5.06 -3.57 7.43
N MET A 44 4.29 -2.49 7.60
CA MET A 44 3.57 -2.24 8.86
C MET A 44 2.47 -3.27 9.10
N ILE A 45 1.73 -3.67 8.05
CA ILE A 45 0.72 -4.72 8.13
C ILE A 45 1.37 -6.04 8.54
N GLU A 46 2.46 -6.44 7.87
CA GLU A 46 3.18 -7.69 8.17
C GLU A 46 3.64 -7.75 9.63
N VAL A 47 4.23 -6.67 10.15
CA VAL A 47 4.69 -6.60 11.55
C VAL A 47 3.53 -6.80 12.53
N ARG A 48 2.38 -6.19 12.28
CA ARG A 48 1.19 -6.30 13.15
C ARG A 48 0.56 -7.68 13.07
N MET A 49 0.45 -8.24 11.87
CA MET A 49 -0.08 -9.60 11.68
C MET A 49 0.82 -10.64 12.34
N ALA A 50 2.14 -10.51 12.25
CA ALA A 50 3.08 -11.39 12.95
C ALA A 50 2.95 -11.31 14.48
N ALA A 51 2.45 -10.19 15.01
CA ALA A 51 2.12 -10.02 16.43
C ALA A 51 0.73 -10.57 16.82
N GLY A 52 -0.02 -11.14 15.87
CA GLY A 52 -1.37 -11.67 16.07
C GLY A 52 -2.49 -10.63 15.97
N GLU A 53 -2.19 -9.40 15.54
CA GLU A 53 -3.23 -8.40 15.28
C GLU A 53 -3.99 -8.72 13.98
N LYS A 54 -5.27 -8.33 13.92
CA LYS A 54 -6.11 -8.46 12.73
C LYS A 54 -6.30 -7.11 12.04
N VAL A 55 -6.34 -7.11 10.71
CA VAL A 55 -6.69 -5.94 9.90
C VAL A 55 -8.17 -5.97 9.55
N PHE A 56 -8.89 -4.88 9.84
CA PHE A 56 -10.30 -4.73 9.51
C PHE A 56 -10.50 -3.50 8.63
N PHE A 57 -11.40 -3.61 7.65
CA PHE A 57 -11.96 -2.45 6.97
C PHE A 57 -13.30 -2.11 7.61
N GLU A 58 -13.43 -0.88 8.08
CA GLU A 58 -14.65 -0.37 8.69
C GLU A 58 -15.34 0.58 7.71
N ASP A 59 -16.62 0.31 7.43
CA ASP A 59 -17.52 1.28 6.81
C ASP A 59 -18.46 1.81 7.90
N GLU A 60 -18.13 2.99 8.42
CA GLU A 60 -18.92 3.65 9.45
C GLU A 60 -20.36 3.93 9.00
N LYS A 61 -20.58 4.18 7.69
CA LYS A 61 -21.90 4.51 7.15
C LYS A 61 -22.78 3.27 7.03
N ALA A 62 -22.19 2.13 6.71
CA ALA A 62 -22.91 0.87 6.58
C ALA A 62 -22.95 0.04 7.88
N GLN A 63 -22.28 0.50 8.95
CA GLN A 63 -22.05 -0.27 10.18
C GLN A 63 -21.55 -1.70 9.91
N LYS A 64 -20.69 -1.87 8.91
CA LYS A 64 -20.13 -3.16 8.52
C LYS A 64 -18.64 -3.18 8.81
N LYS A 65 -18.20 -4.17 9.57
CA LYS A 65 -16.79 -4.56 9.66
C LYS A 65 -16.59 -5.77 8.75
N ALA A 66 -15.70 -5.64 7.77
CA ALA A 66 -15.23 -6.77 6.99
C ALA A 66 -13.83 -7.16 7.49
N GLU A 67 -13.65 -8.43 7.86
CA GLU A 67 -12.33 -9.00 8.14
C GLU A 67 -11.52 -9.01 6.83
N LEU A 68 -10.37 -8.34 6.83
CA LEU A 68 -9.40 -8.53 5.76
C LEU A 68 -8.50 -9.69 6.16
N MET A 69 -8.72 -10.87 5.55
CA MET A 69 -7.76 -11.96 5.60
C MET A 69 -6.80 -11.76 4.41
N VAL A 70 -5.60 -11.22 4.67
CA VAL A 70 -4.53 -11.18 3.67
C VAL A 70 -3.83 -12.54 3.72
N LEU A 71 -3.66 -13.17 2.54
CA LEU A 71 -3.00 -14.48 2.38
C LEU A 71 -1.52 -14.43 2.78
#